data_AF-A0A1Y6BN02-F1
#
_entry.id   AF-A0A1Y6BN02-F1
#
_cell.length_a   1.000
_cell.length_b   1.000
_cell.length_c   1.000
_cell.angle_alpha   90.00
_cell.angle_beta   90.00
_cell.angle_gamma   90.00
#
_symmetry.space_group_name_H-M   'P 1'
#
loop_
_entity.id
_entity.type
_entity.pdbx_description
1 polymer ?
#
loop_
_entity_poly.entity_id
_entity_poly.type
_entity_poly.pdbx_seq_one_letter_code
_entity_poly.pdbx_strand_id
1 'polypeptide(L)'
;MKPILILAVAIGCMACEPKKSKNASAQKERVRGGLSAKAPPKKPIAEKSIVEQIREEAKSEQALVDDLEVPPPSDPSLSTEAPAPAKQDKTTPSYAERLFAHGRIAARNGKSDEARRYYLDACQLGYYEACHKFAYYEHKQGNFKNALRFYRLSCKHGILKSCNNMGFGLETMGQHEQAKDYYSRACLNQHEGACDSLRRVIDKTKMAH
;
A
#
# COMPACT_ATOMS: atom_id res chain seq x y z
N MET A 1 -16.61 14.27 72.30
CA MET A 1 -15.75 13.72 71.22
C MET A 1 -16.14 12.26 71.08
N LYS A 2 -16.76 11.88 69.95
CA LYS A 2 -17.33 10.53 69.71
C LYS A 2 -16.45 9.74 68.73
N PRO A 3 -16.29 8.42 68.89
CA PRO A 3 -15.45 7.59 68.02
C PRO A 3 -16.16 7.23 66.71
N ILE A 4 -15.41 7.24 65.61
CA ILE A 4 -15.89 6.89 64.26
C ILE A 4 -15.64 5.40 64.00
N LEU A 5 -16.71 4.74 63.59
CA LEU A 5 -16.87 3.34 63.24
C LEU A 5 -16.20 3.05 61.88
N ILE A 6 -15.27 2.10 61.82
CA ILE A 6 -14.72 1.58 60.54
C ILE A 6 -15.38 0.23 60.27
N LEU A 7 -16.23 0.19 59.25
CA LEU A 7 -16.85 -1.02 58.69
C LEU A 7 -15.82 -1.84 57.92
N ALA A 8 -15.72 -3.13 58.25
CA ALA A 8 -15.01 -4.15 57.49
C ALA A 8 -15.87 -4.62 56.31
N VAL A 9 -15.31 -4.62 55.09
CA VAL A 9 -15.88 -5.28 53.92
C VAL A 9 -14.97 -6.46 53.54
N ALA A 10 -15.48 -7.67 53.76
CA ALA A 10 -14.85 -8.91 53.35
C ALA A 10 -15.17 -9.19 51.88
N ILE A 11 -14.14 -9.29 51.03
CA ILE A 11 -14.25 -9.79 49.67
C ILE A 11 -13.72 -11.22 49.67
N GLY A 12 -14.62 -12.18 49.48
CA GLY A 12 -14.32 -13.60 49.40
C GLY A 12 -13.64 -13.97 48.08
N CYS A 13 -12.48 -14.61 48.16
CA CYS A 13 -11.85 -15.32 47.05
C CYS A 13 -12.48 -16.71 46.92
N MET A 14 -13.09 -17.01 45.78
CA MET A 14 -13.54 -18.35 45.41
C MET A 14 -12.35 -19.26 45.09
N ALA A 15 -12.38 -20.43 45.71
CA ALA A 15 -11.43 -21.51 45.59
C ALA A 15 -11.34 -22.07 44.16
N CYS A 16 -10.12 -22.43 43.75
CA CYS A 16 -9.83 -23.18 42.54
C CYS A 16 -8.95 -24.39 42.90
N GLU A 17 -9.52 -25.58 42.82
CA GLU A 17 -8.88 -26.90 42.69
C GLU A 17 -9.91 -27.78 41.94
N PRO A 18 -9.56 -28.82 41.14
CA PRO A 18 -8.70 -29.90 41.65
C PRO A 18 -7.94 -30.82 40.65
N LYS A 19 -7.22 -31.77 41.28
CA LYS A 19 -6.95 -33.19 40.89
C LYS A 19 -5.77 -33.55 39.97
N LYS A 20 -4.74 -34.10 40.64
CA LYS A 20 -3.75 -35.06 40.12
C LYS A 20 -4.40 -36.42 39.83
N SER A 21 -3.97 -37.09 38.76
CA SER A 21 -4.16 -38.53 38.53
C SER A 21 -2.86 -39.13 38.00
N LYS A 22 -2.44 -40.24 38.61
CA LYS A 22 -1.31 -41.09 38.23
C LYS A 22 -1.84 -42.22 37.33
N ASN A 23 -1.05 -42.69 36.37
CA ASN A 23 -0.87 -44.12 36.11
C ASN A 23 0.25 -44.40 35.08
N ALA A 24 0.86 -45.56 35.27
CA ALA A 24 2.06 -46.06 34.62
C ALA A 24 1.76 -47.23 33.66
N SER A 25 2.73 -47.51 32.78
CA SER A 25 3.18 -48.82 32.27
C SER A 25 2.45 -49.57 31.13
N ALA A 26 3.28 -50.39 30.45
CA ALA A 26 3.06 -51.44 29.43
C ALA A 26 3.03 -50.96 27.95
N GLN A 27 4.11 -51.12 27.17
CA GLN A 27 4.56 -52.31 26.40
C GLN A 27 3.51 -52.77 25.36
N LYS A 28 3.72 -52.64 24.04
CA LYS A 28 4.69 -53.25 23.09
C LYS A 28 3.92 -54.25 22.22
N GLU A 29 3.71 -53.95 20.94
CA GLU A 29 3.75 -54.98 19.88
C GLU A 29 3.88 -54.37 18.48
N ARG A 30 4.42 -55.21 17.59
CA ARG A 30 5.18 -54.90 16.39
C ARG A 30 4.55 -55.65 15.25
N VAL A 31 4.11 -55.01 14.17
CA VAL A 31 4.01 -55.68 12.85
C VAL A 31 4.39 -54.72 11.73
N ARG A 32 5.19 -55.27 10.80
CA ARG A 32 5.88 -54.67 9.66
C ARG A 32 4.93 -54.21 8.55
N GLY A 33 5.43 -53.24 7.78
CA GLY A 33 5.46 -53.33 6.31
C GLY A 33 4.47 -52.44 5.59
N GLY A 34 4.99 -51.59 4.69
CA GLY A 34 4.16 -50.97 3.66
C GLY A 34 4.61 -49.58 3.22
N LEU A 35 5.53 -49.55 2.26
CA LEU A 35 5.59 -48.55 1.18
C LEU A 35 5.81 -47.08 1.59
N SER A 36 7.09 -46.72 1.61
CA SER A 36 7.55 -45.35 1.34
C SER A 36 7.10 -44.94 -0.07
N ALA A 37 5.92 -44.32 -0.17
CA ALA A 37 5.60 -43.48 -1.31
C ALA A 37 6.42 -42.20 -1.16
N LYS A 38 7.63 -42.20 -1.72
CA LYS A 38 8.34 -40.98 -2.07
C LYS A 38 7.35 -40.10 -2.84
N ALA A 39 6.86 -39.03 -2.20
CA ALA A 39 6.17 -37.98 -2.90
C ALA A 39 7.06 -37.58 -4.09
N PRO A 40 6.52 -37.54 -5.33
CA PRO A 40 7.33 -37.15 -6.47
C PRO A 40 7.90 -35.77 -6.18
N PRO A 41 9.19 -35.52 -6.46
CA PRO A 41 9.74 -34.18 -6.36
C PRO A 41 8.86 -33.30 -7.25
N LYS A 42 8.15 -32.34 -6.63
CA LYS A 42 7.44 -31.31 -7.38
C LYS A 42 8.51 -30.62 -8.22
N LYS A 43 8.53 -30.91 -9.51
CA LYS A 43 9.34 -30.16 -10.49
C LYS A 43 9.04 -28.68 -10.26
N PRO A 44 10.03 -27.78 -10.26
CA PRO A 44 9.76 -26.36 -10.12
C PRO A 44 8.85 -25.99 -11.29
N ILE A 45 7.61 -25.61 -10.96
CA ILE A 45 6.77 -24.90 -11.90
C ILE A 45 7.58 -23.65 -12.21
N ALA A 46 7.94 -23.44 -13.47
CA ALA A 46 8.56 -22.19 -13.88
C ALA A 46 7.54 -21.08 -13.60
N GLU A 47 7.60 -20.50 -12.40
CA GLU A 47 6.76 -19.38 -12.00
C GLU A 47 7.11 -18.22 -12.93
N LYS A 48 6.23 -17.95 -13.89
CA LYS A 48 6.25 -16.67 -14.60
C LYS A 48 6.29 -15.58 -13.53
N SER A 49 7.19 -14.60 -13.69
CA SER A 49 7.25 -13.43 -12.81
C SER A 49 5.84 -12.86 -12.65
N ILE A 50 5.45 -12.44 -11.45
CA ILE A 50 4.17 -11.76 -11.19
C ILE A 50 3.95 -10.62 -12.20
N VAL A 51 5.03 -9.96 -12.61
CA VAL A 51 5.00 -8.94 -13.66
C VAL A 51 4.55 -9.50 -15.02
N GLU A 52 5.02 -10.69 -15.41
CA GLU A 52 4.59 -11.34 -16.66
C GLU A 52 3.13 -11.81 -16.58
N GLN A 53 2.69 -12.31 -15.43
CA GLN A 53 1.28 -12.68 -15.24
C GLN A 53 0.35 -11.47 -15.39
N ILE A 54 0.68 -10.35 -14.74
CA ILE A 54 -0.10 -9.10 -14.86
C ILE A 54 -0.02 -8.55 -16.30
N ARG A 55 1.13 -8.68 -16.98
CA ARG A 55 1.25 -8.28 -18.41
C ARG A 55 0.36 -9.13 -19.31
N GLU A 56 0.27 -10.44 -19.06
CA GLU A 56 -0.61 -11.34 -19.80
C GLU A 56 -2.09 -11.02 -19.53
N GLU A 57 -2.47 -10.78 -18.27
CA GLU A 57 -3.82 -10.33 -17.89
C GLU A 57 -4.17 -8.98 -18.53
N ALA A 58 -3.29 -7.98 -18.45
CA ALA A 58 -3.50 -6.67 -19.07
C ALA A 58 -3.62 -6.75 -20.61
N LYS A 59 -2.86 -7.63 -21.27
CA LYS A 59 -3.00 -7.89 -22.72
C LYS A 59 -4.33 -8.55 -23.07
N SER A 60 -4.84 -9.43 -22.19
CA SER A 60 -6.14 -10.07 -22.39
C SER A 60 -7.32 -9.10 -22.25
N GLU A 61 -7.20 -8.09 -21.38
CA GLU A 61 -8.18 -7.01 -21.27
C GLU A 61 -8.07 -6.01 -22.44
N GLN A 62 -6.85 -5.72 -22.92
CA GLN A 62 -6.63 -4.86 -24.08
C GLN A 62 -7.17 -5.47 -25.39
N ALA A 63 -7.09 -6.79 -25.55
CA ALA A 63 -7.65 -7.49 -26.71
C ALA A 63 -9.19 -7.44 -26.80
N LEU A 64 -9.89 -6.98 -25.75
CA LEU A 64 -11.33 -6.76 -25.75
C LEU A 64 -11.73 -5.31 -26.10
N VAL A 65 -10.80 -4.35 -26.07
CA VAL A 65 -11.06 -2.93 -26.37
C VAL A 65 -10.65 -2.52 -27.78
N ASP A 66 -10.13 -3.44 -28.60
CA ASP A 66 -9.68 -3.17 -29.97
C ASP A 66 -10.83 -3.13 -31.03
N ASP A 67 -12.11 -3.29 -30.64
CA ASP A 67 -13.27 -3.19 -31.55
C ASP A 67 -14.10 -1.89 -31.41
N LEU A 68 -13.64 -0.90 -30.64
CA LEU A 68 -14.27 0.43 -30.59
C LEU A 68 -13.24 1.52 -30.85
N GLU A 69 -12.86 1.63 -32.12
CA GLU A 69 -12.13 2.77 -32.65
C GLU A 69 -13.04 4.01 -32.56
N VAL A 70 -12.89 4.76 -31.47
CA VAL A 70 -13.55 6.05 -31.31
C VAL A 70 -12.84 7.04 -32.23
N PRO A 71 -13.48 7.56 -33.28
CA PRO A 71 -12.85 8.56 -34.15
C PRO A 71 -12.52 9.81 -33.33
N PRO A 72 -11.44 10.54 -33.69
CA PRO A 72 -11.04 11.74 -32.97
C PRO A 72 -12.18 12.76 -32.96
N PRO A 73 -12.48 13.42 -31.82
CA PRO A 73 -13.50 14.45 -31.79
C PRO A 73 -13.04 15.66 -32.63
N SER A 74 -13.67 15.82 -33.79
CA SER A 74 -13.66 17.04 -34.57
C SER A 74 -14.72 17.99 -34.01
N ASP A 75 -14.38 18.76 -32.98
CA ASP A 75 -15.19 19.92 -32.58
C ASP A 75 -14.31 21.08 -32.09
N PRO A 76 -14.19 22.18 -32.86
CA PRO A 76 -13.35 23.31 -32.55
C PRO A 76 -14.15 24.47 -31.93
N SER A 77 -14.68 24.32 -30.71
CA SER A 77 -15.16 25.51 -29.95
C SER A 77 -15.45 25.21 -28.48
N LEU A 78 -14.41 25.25 -27.64
CA LEU A 78 -14.57 25.72 -26.26
C LEU A 78 -13.22 26.23 -25.72
N SER A 79 -13.01 27.53 -25.87
CA SER A 79 -11.89 28.25 -25.29
C SER A 79 -12.05 28.37 -23.77
N THR A 80 -11.43 27.45 -23.03
CA THR A 80 -10.86 27.77 -21.73
C THR A 80 -9.35 27.73 -21.89
N GLU A 81 -8.75 28.87 -22.22
CA GLU A 81 -7.30 29.04 -22.14
C GLU A 81 -6.89 29.00 -20.66
N ALA A 82 -6.74 27.79 -20.12
CA ALA A 82 -5.60 27.56 -19.25
C ALA A 82 -4.36 27.92 -20.07
N PRO A 83 -3.43 28.73 -19.55
CA PRO A 83 -2.27 29.16 -20.33
C PRO A 83 -1.60 27.93 -20.93
N ALA A 84 -1.52 27.92 -22.26
CA ALA A 84 -0.82 26.89 -23.01
C ALA A 84 0.56 26.69 -22.36
N PRO A 85 1.02 25.45 -22.13
CA PRO A 85 2.27 25.21 -21.44
C PRO A 85 3.37 25.94 -22.20
N ALA A 86 3.89 27.01 -21.57
CA ALA A 86 4.99 27.79 -22.10
C ALA A 86 6.12 26.83 -22.45
N LYS A 87 6.66 26.96 -23.66
CA LYS A 87 7.77 26.15 -24.17
C LYS A 87 8.86 26.10 -23.10
N GLN A 88 9.01 24.95 -22.46
CA GLN A 88 9.87 24.80 -21.29
C GLN A 88 11.34 24.86 -21.73
N ASP A 89 12.03 25.92 -21.34
CA ASP A 89 13.48 25.95 -21.34
C ASP A 89 13.97 24.98 -20.24
N LYS A 90 14.47 23.82 -20.68
CA LYS A 90 14.95 22.74 -19.81
C LYS A 90 16.19 23.12 -18.99
N THR A 91 16.79 24.29 -19.23
CA THR A 91 18.01 24.74 -18.56
C THR A 91 17.74 25.56 -17.29
N THR A 92 16.53 26.10 -17.12
CA THR A 92 16.13 26.83 -15.89
C THR A 92 15.06 26.05 -15.13
N PRO A 93 15.25 25.75 -13.82
CA PRO A 93 14.20 25.12 -13.02
C PRO A 93 12.95 26.00 -13.03
N SER A 94 11.81 25.41 -13.35
CA SER A 94 10.50 26.04 -13.24
C SER A 94 10.27 26.57 -11.82
N TYR A 95 9.33 27.51 -11.67
CA TYR A 95 8.96 28.02 -10.35
C TYR A 95 8.55 26.89 -9.38
N ALA A 96 7.85 25.86 -9.89
CA ALA A 96 7.45 24.69 -9.13
C ALA A 96 8.65 23.85 -8.64
N GLU A 97 9.68 23.68 -9.48
CA GLU A 97 10.92 22.98 -9.10
C GLU A 97 11.70 23.74 -8.02
N ARG A 98 11.73 25.08 -8.10
CA ARG A 98 12.36 25.91 -7.06
C ARG A 98 11.63 25.77 -5.72
N LEU A 99 10.29 25.82 -5.72
CA LEU A 99 9.49 25.57 -4.51
C LEU A 99 9.76 24.18 -3.95
N PHE A 100 9.81 23.16 -4.79
CA PHE A 100 10.17 21.80 -4.36
C PHE A 100 11.57 21.74 -3.74
N ALA A 101 12.55 22.46 -4.29
CA ALA A 101 13.89 22.56 -3.73
C ALA A 101 13.89 23.25 -2.35
N HIS A 102 13.12 24.33 -2.17
CA HIS A 102 12.92 24.97 -0.87
C HIS A 102 12.29 24.01 0.14
N GLY A 103 11.28 23.23 -0.27
CA GLY A 103 10.68 22.18 0.55
C GLY A 103 11.71 21.15 1.04
N ARG A 104 12.64 20.73 0.16
CA ARG A 104 13.74 19.82 0.54
C ARG A 104 14.71 20.45 1.53
N ILE A 105 15.05 21.73 1.36
CA ILE A 105 15.94 22.44 2.29
C ILE A 105 15.29 22.57 3.67
N ALA A 106 14.02 23.00 3.72
CA ALA A 106 13.25 23.09 4.96
C ALA A 106 13.17 21.73 5.67
N ALA A 107 12.91 20.64 4.92
CA ALA A 107 12.86 19.28 5.46
C ALA A 107 14.18 18.85 6.10
N ARG A 108 15.32 19.12 5.45
CA ARG A 108 16.66 18.81 6.01
C ARG A 108 16.96 19.60 7.29
N ASN A 109 16.40 20.80 7.41
CA ASN A 109 16.56 21.65 8.58
C ASN A 109 15.54 21.34 9.69
N GLY A 110 14.77 20.24 9.57
CA GLY A 110 13.76 19.85 10.56
C GLY A 110 12.50 20.72 10.56
N LYS A 111 12.36 21.65 9.62
CA LYS A 111 11.21 22.58 9.51
C LYS A 111 10.06 21.92 8.76
N SER A 112 9.41 20.95 9.41
CA SER A 112 8.40 20.08 8.79
C SER A 112 7.20 20.84 8.20
N ASP A 113 6.67 21.84 8.91
CA ASP A 113 5.51 22.61 8.42
C ASP A 113 5.86 23.54 7.26
N GLU A 114 7.06 24.08 7.25
CA GLU A 114 7.57 24.86 6.12
C GLU A 114 7.78 23.97 4.89
N ALA A 115 8.39 22.79 5.07
CA ALA A 115 8.55 21.81 3.99
C ALA A 115 7.20 21.40 3.40
N ARG A 116 6.22 21.11 4.25
CA ARG A 116 4.85 20.76 3.85
C ARG A 116 4.21 21.84 2.99
N ARG A 117 4.33 23.13 3.35
CA ARG A 117 3.78 24.24 2.56
C ARG A 117 4.42 24.32 1.18
N TYR A 118 5.76 24.33 1.10
CA TYR A 118 6.46 24.36 -0.19
C TYR A 118 6.11 23.18 -1.09
N TYR A 119 5.94 21.97 -0.53
CA TYR A 119 5.51 20.81 -1.31
C TYR A 119 4.07 20.94 -1.81
N LEU A 120 3.17 21.54 -1.03
CA LEU A 120 1.81 21.81 -1.49
C LEU A 120 1.80 22.82 -2.64
N ASP A 121 2.53 23.93 -2.49
CA ASP A 121 2.58 24.99 -3.49
C ASP A 121 3.16 24.45 -4.81
N ALA A 122 4.27 23.68 -4.75
CA ALA A 122 4.83 23.02 -5.92
C ALA A 122 3.89 21.98 -6.55
N CYS A 123 3.13 21.25 -5.73
CA CYS A 123 2.13 20.28 -6.20
C CYS A 123 0.98 20.98 -6.94
N GLN A 124 0.49 22.11 -6.42
CA GLN A 124 -0.58 22.91 -7.05
C GLN A 124 -0.15 23.46 -8.42
N LEU A 125 1.15 23.64 -8.64
CA LEU A 125 1.73 24.02 -9.93
C LEU A 125 2.04 22.84 -10.86
N GLY A 126 1.61 21.62 -10.51
CA GLY A 126 1.76 20.42 -11.34
C GLY A 126 3.07 19.65 -11.15
N TYR A 127 3.90 19.99 -10.15
CA TYR A 127 5.09 19.19 -9.85
C TYR A 127 4.73 17.96 -9.00
N TYR A 128 4.35 16.85 -9.65
CA TYR A 128 3.70 15.72 -8.96
C TYR A 128 4.57 14.93 -7.97
N GLU A 129 5.90 15.05 -8.05
CA GLU A 129 6.80 14.55 -7.00
C GLU A 129 6.64 15.37 -5.70
N ALA A 130 6.29 16.66 -5.79
CA ALA A 130 5.92 17.45 -4.62
C ALA A 130 4.60 16.97 -4.00
N CYS A 131 3.62 16.55 -4.81
CA CYS A 131 2.38 15.97 -4.31
C CYS A 131 2.64 14.71 -3.46
N HIS A 132 3.58 13.86 -3.89
CA HIS A 132 4.03 12.70 -3.11
C HIS A 132 4.61 13.13 -1.75
N LYS A 133 5.51 14.13 -1.75
CA LYS A 133 6.12 14.62 -0.51
C LYS A 133 5.09 15.26 0.41
N PHE A 134 4.18 16.09 -0.11
CA PHE A 134 3.08 16.64 0.67
C PHE A 134 2.23 15.53 1.31
N ALA A 135 1.82 14.51 0.54
CA ALA A 135 1.08 13.36 1.04
C ALA A 135 1.83 12.62 2.16
N TYR A 136 3.15 12.49 2.04
CA TYR A 136 3.98 11.90 3.09
C TYR A 136 3.93 12.69 4.39
N TYR A 137 4.02 14.02 4.34
CA TYR A 137 3.90 14.86 5.53
C TYR A 137 2.48 14.83 6.12
N GLU A 138 1.43 14.83 5.29
CA GLU A 138 0.06 14.62 5.76
C GLU A 138 -0.09 13.30 6.51
N HIS A 139 0.45 12.21 5.97
CA HIS A 139 0.42 10.90 6.61
C HIS A 139 1.16 10.91 7.94
N LYS A 140 2.33 11.58 8.02
CA LYS A 140 3.08 11.72 9.27
C LYS A 140 2.34 12.52 10.34
N GLN A 141 1.50 13.47 9.94
CA GLN A 141 0.64 14.24 10.85
C GLN A 141 -0.68 13.54 11.19
N GLY A 142 -0.91 12.32 10.69
CA GLY A 142 -2.16 11.58 10.94
C GLY A 142 -3.32 11.99 10.02
N ASN A 143 -3.10 12.88 9.06
CA ASN A 143 -4.10 13.32 8.08
C ASN A 143 -4.26 12.30 6.94
N PHE A 144 -4.55 11.04 7.28
CA PHE A 144 -4.53 9.90 6.35
C PHE A 144 -5.43 10.09 5.13
N LYS A 145 -6.67 10.56 5.33
CA LYS A 145 -7.61 10.80 4.22
C LYS A 145 -7.05 11.79 3.21
N ASN A 146 -6.38 12.84 3.68
CA ASN A 146 -5.79 13.84 2.79
C ASN A 146 -4.54 13.29 2.11
N ALA A 147 -3.69 12.56 2.83
CA ALA A 147 -2.52 11.88 2.27
C ALA A 147 -2.91 10.99 1.08
N LEU A 148 -3.95 10.16 1.22
CA LEU A 148 -4.40 9.26 0.16
C LEU A 148 -4.89 9.99 -1.09
N ARG A 149 -5.54 11.16 -0.93
CA ARG A 149 -5.95 11.98 -2.09
C ARG A 149 -4.73 12.43 -2.91
N PHE A 150 -3.67 12.87 -2.25
CA PHE A 150 -2.47 13.35 -2.92
C PHE A 150 -1.56 12.22 -3.41
N TYR A 151 -1.51 11.06 -2.73
CA TYR A 151 -0.86 9.87 -3.27
C TYR A 151 -1.56 9.39 -4.53
N ARG A 152 -2.90 9.35 -4.56
CA ARG A 152 -3.65 9.01 -5.77
C ARG A 152 -3.35 9.97 -6.92
N LEU A 153 -3.34 11.28 -6.65
CA LEU A 153 -2.99 12.30 -7.66
C LEU A 153 -1.58 12.07 -8.21
N SER A 154 -0.60 11.96 -7.32
CA SER A 154 0.81 11.74 -7.69
C SER A 154 1.02 10.42 -8.46
N CYS A 155 0.33 9.36 -8.05
CA CYS A 155 0.33 8.07 -8.74
C CYS A 155 -0.23 8.17 -10.17
N LYS A 156 -1.35 8.90 -10.36
CA LYS A 156 -1.96 9.13 -11.68
C LYS A 156 -0.98 9.79 -12.66
N HIS A 157 0.00 10.55 -12.15
CA HIS A 157 1.04 11.21 -12.93
C HIS A 157 2.40 10.48 -12.89
N GLY A 158 2.39 9.16 -12.65
CA GLY A 158 3.56 8.31 -12.86
C GLY A 158 4.53 8.22 -11.67
N ILE A 159 4.21 8.82 -10.52
CA ILE A 159 5.05 8.68 -9.32
C ILE A 159 4.75 7.32 -8.65
N LEU A 160 5.52 6.30 -9.03
CA LEU A 160 5.27 4.90 -8.64
C LEU A 160 5.30 4.69 -7.11
N LYS A 161 6.15 5.44 -6.39
CA LYS A 161 6.20 5.42 -4.92
C LYS A 161 4.86 5.83 -4.30
N SER A 162 4.15 6.76 -4.93
CA SER A 162 2.80 7.16 -4.51
C SER A 162 1.76 6.09 -4.79
N CYS A 163 1.89 5.36 -5.90
CA CYS A 163 1.03 4.20 -6.17
C CYS A 163 1.20 3.13 -5.09
N ASN A 164 2.45 2.79 -4.73
CA ASN A 164 2.72 1.88 -3.62
C ASN A 164 2.09 2.34 -2.30
N ASN A 165 2.27 3.62 -1.94
CA ASN A 165 1.72 4.15 -0.69
C ASN A 165 0.18 4.23 -0.70
N MET A 166 -0.43 4.42 -1.87
CA MET A 166 -1.88 4.34 -2.02
C MET A 166 -2.38 2.90 -1.82
N GLY A 167 -1.69 1.92 -2.42
CA GLY A 167 -1.97 0.50 -2.21
C GLY A 167 -1.88 0.12 -0.73
N PHE A 168 -0.83 0.58 -0.04
CA PHE A 168 -0.68 0.35 1.40
C PHE A 168 -1.82 0.95 2.22
N GLY A 169 -2.23 2.19 1.91
CA GLY A 169 -3.36 2.81 2.60
C GLY A 169 -4.69 2.08 2.39
N LEU A 170 -4.94 1.58 1.19
CA LEU A 170 -6.14 0.77 0.90
C LEU A 170 -6.10 -0.57 1.63
N GLU A 171 -4.93 -1.19 1.68
CA GLU A 171 -4.70 -2.45 2.37
C GLU A 171 -4.97 -2.34 3.88
N THR A 172 -4.51 -1.26 4.52
CA THR A 172 -4.78 -1.03 5.96
C THR A 172 -6.26 -0.77 6.25
N MET A 173 -7.01 -0.29 5.26
CA MET A 173 -8.48 -0.17 5.30
C MET A 173 -9.21 -1.48 4.92
N GLY A 174 -8.50 -2.58 4.69
CA GLY A 174 -9.07 -3.87 4.28
C GLY A 174 -9.53 -3.93 2.82
N GLN A 175 -9.28 -2.89 2.02
CA GLN A 175 -9.66 -2.81 0.61
C GLN A 175 -8.60 -3.51 -0.26
N HIS A 176 -8.42 -4.81 -0.05
CA HIS A 176 -7.34 -5.59 -0.68
C HIS A 176 -7.42 -5.62 -2.22
N GLU A 177 -8.63 -5.71 -2.80
CA GLU A 177 -8.80 -5.69 -4.26
C GLU A 177 -8.31 -4.38 -4.87
N GLN A 178 -8.75 -3.23 -4.34
CA GLN A 178 -8.27 -1.93 -4.83
C GLN A 178 -6.78 -1.75 -4.57
N ALA A 179 -6.24 -2.29 -3.46
CA ALA A 179 -4.81 -2.24 -3.19
C ALA A 179 -4.00 -2.96 -4.27
N LYS A 180 -4.47 -4.13 -4.74
CA LYS A 180 -3.83 -4.88 -5.84
C LYS A 180 -3.70 -4.02 -7.09
N ASP A 181 -4.70 -3.23 -7.46
CA ASP A 181 -4.65 -2.38 -8.66
C ASP A 181 -3.50 -1.37 -8.60
N TYR A 182 -3.36 -0.68 -7.46
CA TYR A 182 -2.30 0.32 -7.28
C TYR A 182 -0.91 -0.31 -7.20
N TYR A 183 -0.77 -1.45 -6.51
CA TYR A 183 0.50 -2.16 -6.46
C TYR A 183 0.89 -2.74 -7.83
N SER A 184 -0.07 -3.29 -8.59
CA SER A 184 0.15 -3.81 -9.94
C SER A 184 0.62 -2.72 -10.88
N ARG A 185 -0.02 -1.55 -10.85
CA ARG A 185 0.38 -0.41 -11.68
C ARG A 185 1.82 0.02 -11.41
N ALA A 186 2.26 0.05 -10.15
CA ALA A 186 3.64 0.35 -9.78
C ALA A 186 4.62 -0.79 -10.14
N CYS A 187 4.22 -2.03 -9.92
CA CYS A 187 5.02 -3.22 -10.18
C CYS A 187 5.30 -3.41 -11.68
N LEU A 188 4.28 -3.22 -12.53
CA LEU A 188 4.42 -3.23 -14.00
C LEU A 188 5.47 -2.24 -14.51
N ASN A 189 5.62 -1.12 -13.80
CA ASN A 189 6.59 -0.06 -14.06
C ASN A 189 7.87 -0.22 -13.22
N GLN A 190 8.22 -1.46 -12.84
CA GLN A 190 9.49 -1.84 -12.20
C GLN A 190 9.70 -1.24 -10.79
N HIS A 191 8.64 -0.91 -10.06
CA HIS A 191 8.77 -0.54 -8.65
C HIS A 191 8.80 -1.81 -7.77
N GLU A 192 10.01 -2.28 -7.45
CA GLU A 192 10.25 -3.54 -6.72
C GLU A 192 9.43 -3.68 -5.43
N GLY A 193 9.44 -2.67 -4.56
CA GLY A 193 8.68 -2.70 -3.31
C GLY A 193 7.16 -2.81 -3.50
N ALA A 194 6.65 -2.42 -4.67
CA ALA A 194 5.24 -2.60 -5.00
C ALA A 194 4.96 -4.02 -5.52
N CYS A 195 5.90 -4.65 -6.22
CA CYS A 195 5.80 -6.06 -6.59
C CYS A 195 5.78 -6.97 -5.35
N ASP A 196 6.62 -6.68 -4.36
CA ASP A 196 6.60 -7.42 -3.09
C ASP A 196 5.30 -7.21 -2.32
N SER A 197 4.81 -5.97 -2.29
CA SER A 197 3.53 -5.65 -1.65
C SER A 197 2.35 -6.32 -2.36
N LEU A 198 2.38 -6.38 -3.69
CA LEU A 198 1.39 -7.07 -4.51
C LEU A 198 1.36 -8.57 -4.22
N ARG A 199 2.52 -9.23 -4.25
CA ARG A 199 2.65 -10.65 -3.92
C ARG A 199 2.03 -10.94 -2.55
N ARG A 200 2.42 -10.16 -1.55
CA ARG A 200 1.94 -10.31 -0.17
C ARG A 200 0.42 -10.13 -0.05
N VAL A 201 -0.18 -9.16 -0.73
CA VAL A 201 -1.64 -8.96 -0.66
C VAL A 201 -2.40 -10.06 -1.41
N ILE A 202 -1.87 -10.56 -2.54
CA ILE A 202 -2.45 -11.68 -3.27
C ILE A 202 -2.48 -12.93 -2.39
N ASP A 203 -1.34 -13.28 -1.76
CA ASP A 203 -1.24 -14.44 -0.89
C ASP A 203 -2.21 -14.35 0.30
N LYS A 204 -2.34 -13.15 0.89
CA LYS A 204 -3.30 -12.88 1.96
C LYS A 204 -4.75 -13.12 1.52
N THR A 205 -5.13 -12.69 0.31
CA THR A 205 -6.48 -12.89 -0.23
C THR A 205 -6.77 -14.34 -0.60
N LYS A 206 -5.77 -15.10 -1.06
CA LYS A 206 -5.92 -16.53 -1.39
C LYS A 206 -6.19 -17.42 -0.17
N MET A 207 -5.68 -17.04 1.00
CA MET A 207 -5.90 -17.79 2.24
C MET A 207 -7.19 -17.42 2.99
N ALA A 208 -7.93 -16.42 2.51
CA ALA A 208 -9.19 -15.98 3.11
C ALA A 208 -10.42 -16.76 2.57
N HIS A 209 -10.21 -17.68 1.62
CA HIS A 209 -11.20 -18.56 1.02
C HIS A 209 -10.84 -20.02 1.28
#